data_AF-A0A2V8SZY8-F1
#
_entry.id   AF-A0A2V8SZY8-F1
#
_cell.length_a   1.000
_cell.length_b   1.000
_cell.length_c   1.000
_cell.angle_alpha   90.00
_cell.angle_beta   90.00
_cell.angle_gamma   90.00
#
_symmetry.space_group_name_H-M   'P 1'
#
loop_
_entity.id
_entity.type
_entity.pdbx_description
1 polymer ?
#
loop_
_entity_poly.entity_id
_entity_poly.type
_entity_poly.pdbx_seq_one_letter_code
_entity_poly.pdbx_strand_id
1 'polypeptide(L)'
;MKLLHIVVGAFVLFAFLLTGQYMDYLDVRSGALGDATRMMFRSRHIYILLSGLVNLAVGTYFVRRAGGWRRTLQTTGSILVLAAPLLLLAAFFTEPGLPGLRRQFTLPAIVILAVGTLLHAFSGVRAGRETVELKQKQNEVELTD
;
A
#
# COMPACT_ATOMS: atom_id res chain seq x y z
N MET A 1 0.57 -9.94 -11.13
CA MET A 1 0.25 -8.69 -10.39
C MET A 1 -0.86 -8.90 -9.37
N LYS A 2 -2.08 -9.32 -9.74
CA LYS A 2 -3.15 -9.65 -8.78
C LYS A 2 -2.69 -10.60 -7.65
N LEU A 3 -2.29 -11.81 -8.01
CA LEU A 3 -1.88 -12.82 -7.03
C LEU A 3 -0.69 -12.35 -6.20
N LEU A 4 0.28 -11.68 -6.82
CA LEU A 4 1.46 -11.13 -6.15
C LEU A 4 1.07 -10.15 -5.04
N HIS A 5 0.17 -9.20 -5.32
CA HIS A 5 -0.33 -8.26 -4.33
C HIS A 5 -1.12 -8.95 -3.21
N ILE A 6 -1.91 -9.98 -3.52
CA ILE A 6 -2.64 -10.75 -2.50
C ILE A 6 -1.67 -11.50 -1.58
N VAL A 7 -0.69 -12.21 -2.15
CA VAL A 7 0.31 -12.98 -1.40
C VAL A 7 1.16 -12.05 -0.54
N VAL A 8 1.67 -10.95 -1.11
CA VAL A 8 2.45 -9.96 -0.37
C VAL A 8 1.60 -9.29 0.71
N GLY A 9 0.36 -8.92 0.40
CA GLY A 9 -0.57 -8.36 1.40
C GLY A 9 -0.80 -9.31 2.57
N ALA A 10 -1.11 -10.58 2.30
CA ALA A 10 -1.30 -11.61 3.33
C ALA A 10 -0.03 -11.83 4.16
N PHE A 11 1.14 -11.91 3.52
CA PHE A 11 2.42 -12.04 4.20
C PHE A 11 2.71 -10.84 5.11
N VAL A 12 2.45 -9.62 4.64
CA VAL A 12 2.69 -8.40 5.42
C VAL A 12 1.70 -8.29 6.59
N LEU A 13 0.45 -8.73 6.43
CA LEU A 13 -0.50 -8.82 7.55
C LEU A 13 -0.05 -9.86 8.58
N PHE A 14 0.52 -10.98 8.14
CA PHE A 14 1.14 -11.93 9.06
C PHE A 14 2.35 -11.31 9.79
N ALA A 15 3.22 -10.59 9.07
CA ALA A 15 4.33 -9.86 9.68
C ALA A 15 3.86 -8.76 10.65
N PHE A 16 2.72 -8.11 10.37
CA PHE A 16 2.07 -7.20 11.30
C PHE A 16 1.74 -7.91 12.63
N LEU A 17 1.13 -9.10 12.60
CA LEU A 17 0.84 -9.86 13.82
C LEU A 17 2.12 -10.20 14.59
N LEU A 18 3.17 -10.65 13.90
CA LEU A 18 4.46 -10.98 14.52
C LEU A 18 5.14 -9.75 15.13
N THR A 19 5.12 -8.60 14.44
CA THR A 19 5.69 -7.35 14.98
C THR A 19 4.93 -6.83 16.19
N GLY A 20 3.61 -7.08 16.27
CA GLY A 20 2.81 -6.79 17.46
C GLY A 20 3.25 -7.63 18.67
N GLN A 21 3.43 -8.94 18.47
CA GLN A 21 3.97 -9.84 19.52
C GLN A 21 5.38 -9.44 19.93
N TYR A 22 6.22 -9.04 18.97
CA TYR A 22 7.57 -8.54 19.24
C TYR A 22 7.58 -7.27 20.11
N MET A 23 6.66 -6.33 19.85
CA MET A 23 6.51 -5.13 20.67
C MET A 23 6.05 -5.43 22.09
N ASP A 24 5.21 -6.45 22.27
CA ASP A 24 4.78 -6.92 23.59
C ASP A 24 5.94 -7.56 24.35
N TYR A 25 6.77 -8.38 23.67
CA TYR A 25 7.98 -8.96 24.25
C TYR A 25 9.01 -7.91 24.67
N LEU A 26 9.20 -6.85 23.88
CA LEU A 26 10.08 -5.73 24.22
C LEU A 26 9.52 -4.80 25.30
N ASP A 27 8.33 -5.11 25.81
CA ASP A 27 7.64 -4.32 26.82
C ASP A 27 7.45 -2.85 26.42
N VAL A 28 7.21 -2.63 25.12
CA VAL A 28 6.92 -1.32 24.53
C VAL A 28 5.64 -0.71 25.16
N ARG A 29 4.78 -1.56 25.74
CA ARG A 29 3.54 -1.13 26.40
C ARG A 29 3.77 -0.61 27.82
N SER A 30 4.56 -1.30 28.65
CA SER A 30 4.75 -0.93 30.07
C SER A 30 5.49 0.38 30.30
N GLY A 31 6.28 0.85 29.33
CA GLY A 31 7.09 2.06 29.48
C GLY A 31 8.57 1.81 29.79
N ALA A 32 9.05 0.56 29.69
CA ALA A 32 10.47 0.24 29.82
C ALA A 32 11.37 0.96 28.79
N LEU A 33 10.80 1.33 27.64
CA LEU A 33 11.46 2.12 26.60
C LEU A 33 11.07 3.60 26.72
N GLY A 34 12.01 4.50 26.41
CA GLY A 34 11.72 5.94 26.32
C GLY A 34 10.57 6.24 25.34
N ASP A 35 9.77 7.26 25.64
CA ASP A 35 8.52 7.56 24.93
C ASP A 35 8.70 7.76 23.41
N ALA A 36 9.80 8.39 22.99
CA ALA A 36 10.12 8.57 21.58
C ALA A 36 10.26 7.21 20.85
N THR A 37 10.96 6.26 21.46
CA THR A 37 11.17 4.90 20.92
C THR A 37 9.86 4.12 20.88
N ARG A 38 9.00 4.26 21.90
CA ARG A 38 7.68 3.62 21.92
C ARG A 38 6.79 4.12 20.80
N MET A 39 6.72 5.44 20.61
CA MET A 39 5.97 6.05 19.53
C MET A 39 6.49 5.57 18.16
N MET A 40 7.81 5.47 18.02
CA MET A 40 8.45 4.97 16.81
C MET A 40 8.05 3.54 16.43
N PHE A 41 8.04 2.61 17.39
CA PHE A 41 7.57 1.24 17.14
C PHE A 41 6.10 1.22 16.73
N ARG A 42 5.25 1.94 17.48
CA ARG A 42 3.80 2.01 17.21
C ARG A 42 3.47 2.56 15.84
N SER A 43 4.08 3.68 15.44
CA SER A 43 3.84 4.27 14.12
C SER A 43 4.23 3.33 12.99
N ARG A 44 5.41 2.67 13.09
CA ARG A 44 5.88 1.74 12.06
C ARG A 44 5.03 0.48 11.98
N HIS A 45 4.58 -0.04 13.12
CA HIS A 45 3.63 -1.15 13.17
C HIS A 45 2.32 -0.82 12.42
N ILE A 46 1.77 0.39 12.63
CA ILE A 46 0.59 0.86 11.88
C ILE A 46 0.89 0.99 10.38
N TYR A 47 2.09 1.45 10.01
CA TYR A 47 2.47 1.53 8.60
C TYR A 47 2.61 0.17 7.92
N ILE A 48 3.13 -0.84 8.63
CA ILE A 48 3.15 -2.23 8.14
C ILE A 48 1.72 -2.68 7.83
N LEU A 49 0.78 -2.49 8.77
CA LEU A 49 -0.64 -2.79 8.56
C LEU A 49 -1.20 -2.09 7.32
N LEU A 50 -0.99 -0.77 7.22
CA LEU A 50 -1.41 0.04 6.08
C LEU A 50 -0.90 -0.55 4.76
N SER A 51 0.39 -0.87 4.68
CA SER A 51 1.00 -1.41 3.45
C SER A 51 0.44 -2.80 3.08
N GLY A 52 0.14 -3.64 4.07
CA GLY A 52 -0.50 -4.94 3.86
C GLY A 52 -1.92 -4.80 3.33
N LEU A 53 -2.72 -3.92 3.94
CA LEU A 53 -4.09 -3.64 3.50
C LEU A 53 -4.14 -3.03 2.10
N VAL A 54 -3.24 -2.09 1.78
CA VAL A 54 -3.14 -1.50 0.43
C VAL A 54 -2.79 -2.57 -0.60
N ASN A 55 -1.82 -3.45 -0.30
CA ASN A 55 -1.49 -4.56 -1.19
C ASN A 55 -2.69 -5.48 -1.41
N LEU A 56 -3.39 -5.85 -0.34
CA LEU A 56 -4.58 -6.69 -0.45
C LEU A 56 -5.66 -6.03 -1.30
N ALA A 57 -5.96 -4.75 -1.04
CA ALA A 57 -6.96 -3.97 -1.80
C ALA A 57 -6.60 -3.85 -3.29
N VAL A 58 -5.35 -3.51 -3.60
CA VAL A 58 -4.88 -3.45 -5.00
C VAL A 58 -5.00 -4.83 -5.65
N GLY A 59 -4.67 -5.90 -4.93
CA GLY A 59 -4.80 -7.28 -5.41
C GLY A 59 -6.24 -7.71 -5.67
N THR A 60 -7.16 -7.45 -4.74
CA THR A 60 -8.58 -7.85 -4.86
C THR A 60 -9.27 -7.14 -6.01
N TYR A 61 -9.01 -5.84 -6.19
CA TYR A 61 -9.62 -5.00 -7.23
C TYR A 61 -8.77 -4.88 -8.50
N PHE A 62 -7.72 -5.69 -8.66
CA PHE A 62 -6.82 -5.60 -9.80
C PHE A 62 -7.53 -5.97 -11.11
N VAL A 63 -7.71 -4.99 -11.99
CA VAL A 63 -8.16 -5.19 -13.38
C VAL A 63 -7.09 -4.69 -14.33
N ARG A 64 -6.61 -5.55 -15.24
CA ARG A 64 -5.52 -5.22 -16.16
C ARG A 64 -5.99 -4.15 -17.17
N ARG A 65 -5.23 -3.05 -17.30
CA ARG A 65 -5.54 -1.97 -18.26
C ARG A 65 -4.99 -2.27 -19.66
N ALA A 66 -5.81 -2.06 -20.69
CA ALA A 66 -5.46 -2.33 -22.09
C ALA A 66 -4.70 -1.18 -22.79
N GLY A 67 -4.89 0.08 -22.36
CA GLY A 67 -4.19 1.23 -22.95
C GLY A 67 -2.74 1.38 -22.46
N GLY A 68 -1.80 1.68 -23.37
CA GLY A 68 -0.34 1.73 -23.10
C GLY A 68 0.06 2.58 -21.90
N TRP A 69 -0.31 3.88 -21.88
CA TRP A 69 0.00 4.76 -20.76
C TRP A 69 -0.66 4.31 -19.43
N ARG A 70 -1.93 3.88 -19.46
CA ARG A 70 -2.65 3.37 -18.26
C ARG A 70 -1.98 2.10 -17.71
N ARG A 71 -1.48 1.24 -18.59
CA ARG A 71 -0.72 0.03 -18.23
C ARG A 71 0.62 0.38 -17.59
N THR A 72 1.33 1.38 -18.12
CA THR A 72 2.58 1.87 -17.52
C THR A 72 2.32 2.41 -16.11
N LEU A 73 1.34 3.30 -15.92
CA LEU A 73 0.97 3.81 -14.59
C LEU A 73 0.62 2.70 -13.61
N GLN A 74 -0.18 1.72 -14.04
CA GLN A 74 -0.57 0.58 -13.21
C GLN A 74 0.64 -0.28 -12.83
N THR A 75 1.58 -0.49 -13.76
CA THR A 75 2.78 -1.32 -13.53
C THR A 75 3.74 -0.62 -12.58
N THR A 76 4.05 0.66 -12.84
CA THR A 76 4.87 1.48 -11.95
C THR A 76 4.26 1.58 -10.56
N GLY A 77 2.95 1.84 -10.48
CA GLY A 77 2.23 1.89 -9.20
C GLY A 77 2.30 0.57 -8.43
N SER A 78 2.20 -0.55 -9.13
CA SER A 78 2.34 -1.88 -8.52
C SER A 78 3.72 -2.12 -7.94
N ILE A 79 4.78 -1.76 -8.68
CA ILE A 79 6.17 -1.91 -8.21
C ILE A 79 6.40 -1.10 -6.93
N LEU A 80 5.95 0.15 -6.90
CA LEU A 80 6.10 1.01 -5.72
C LEU A 80 5.33 0.46 -4.50
N VAL A 81 4.08 0.02 -4.70
CA VAL A 81 3.25 -0.58 -3.63
C VAL A 81 3.85 -1.88 -3.10
N LEU A 82 4.49 -2.68 -3.95
CA LEU A 82 5.15 -3.93 -3.55
C LEU A 82 6.50 -3.68 -2.84
N ALA A 83 7.21 -2.60 -3.18
CA ALA A 83 8.47 -2.24 -2.55
C ALA A 83 8.29 -1.61 -1.15
N ALA A 84 7.22 -0.85 -0.94
CA ALA A 84 6.90 -0.20 0.32
C ALA A 84 6.98 -1.10 1.57
N PRO A 85 6.32 -2.28 1.63
CA PRO A 85 6.37 -3.13 2.82
C PRO A 85 7.78 -3.61 3.17
N LEU A 86 8.67 -3.83 2.19
CA LEU A 86 10.05 -4.23 2.45
C LEU A 86 10.81 -3.14 3.21
N LEU A 87 10.65 -1.88 2.78
CA LEU A 87 11.24 -0.74 3.47
C LEU A 87 10.62 -0.51 4.85
N LEU A 88 9.32 -0.71 5.01
CA LEU A 88 8.66 -0.56 6.33
C LEU A 88 9.08 -1.65 7.32
N LEU A 89 9.28 -2.89 6.86
CA LEU A 89 9.84 -3.94 7.69
C LEU A 89 11.28 -3.63 8.09
N ALA A 90 12.12 -3.17 7.15
CA ALA A 90 13.48 -2.72 7.46
C ALA A 90 13.47 -1.56 8.46
N ALA A 91 12.58 -0.58 8.26
CA ALA A 91 12.42 0.57 9.16
C ALA A 91 12.03 0.15 10.58
N PHE A 92 11.16 -0.84 10.71
CA PHE A 92 10.66 -1.33 12.00
C PHE A 92 11.80 -1.88 12.88
N PHE A 93 12.77 -2.58 12.30
CA PHE A 93 13.87 -3.16 13.07
C PHE A 93 15.07 -2.23 13.26
N THR A 94 15.30 -1.30 12.33
CA THR A 94 16.56 -0.54 12.29
C THR A 94 16.46 0.89 12.81
N GLU A 95 15.28 1.50 12.79
CA GLU A 95 15.13 2.92 13.13
C GLU A 95 14.75 3.21 14.59
N PRO A 96 14.02 2.35 15.33
CA PRO A 96 13.79 2.58 16.76
C PRO A 96 15.11 2.62 17.53
N GLY A 97 15.28 3.63 18.38
CA GLY A 97 16.46 3.77 19.24
C GLY A 97 17.67 4.47 18.60
N LEU A 98 17.62 4.83 17.31
CA LEU A 98 18.66 5.66 16.72
C LEU A 98 18.59 7.11 17.25
N PRO A 99 19.72 7.70 17.70
CA PRO A 99 19.75 9.10 18.09
C PRO A 99 19.39 10.01 16.90
N GLY A 100 18.59 11.05 17.16
CA GLY A 100 18.26 12.08 16.18
C GLY A 100 17.06 11.78 15.26
N LEU A 101 16.16 10.88 15.66
CA LEU A 101 14.87 10.67 14.98
C LEU A 101 14.98 10.30 13.48
N ARG A 102 16.06 9.63 13.08
CA ARG A 102 16.36 9.31 11.67
C ARG A 102 15.27 8.39 11.06
N ARG A 103 14.78 8.74 9.87
CA ARG A 103 13.69 8.05 9.14
C ARG A 103 14.11 7.67 7.72
N GLN A 104 15.30 7.08 7.61
CA GLN A 104 15.95 6.74 6.33
C GLN A 104 15.13 5.78 5.46
N PHE A 105 14.36 4.89 6.08
CA PHE A 105 13.51 3.91 5.43
C PHE A 105 12.02 4.27 5.55
N THR A 106 11.57 4.77 6.71
CA THR A 106 10.14 5.08 6.91
C THR A 106 9.65 6.13 5.90
N LEU A 107 10.41 7.24 5.74
CA LEU A 107 9.99 8.33 4.86
C LEU A 107 9.85 7.88 3.40
N PRO A 108 10.89 7.29 2.75
CA PRO A 108 10.74 6.84 1.37
C PRO A 108 9.66 5.77 1.24
N ALA A 109 9.51 4.86 2.21
CA ALA A 109 8.49 3.83 2.15
C ALA A 109 7.07 4.39 2.07
N ILE A 110 6.76 5.39 2.91
CA ILE A 110 5.45 6.06 2.90
C ILE A 110 5.25 6.84 1.60
N VAL A 111 6.27 7.55 1.12
CA VAL A 111 6.21 8.30 -0.14
C VAL A 111 5.93 7.36 -1.32
N ILE A 112 6.67 6.25 -1.46
CA ILE A 112 6.45 5.33 -2.57
C ILE A 112 5.11 4.60 -2.44
N LEU A 113 4.66 4.27 -1.22
CA LEU A 113 3.34 3.67 -1.01
C LEU A 113 2.24 4.62 -1.45
N ALA A 114 2.33 5.90 -1.07
CA ALA A 114 1.37 6.92 -1.45
C ALA A 114 1.35 7.14 -2.96
N VAL A 115 2.52 7.36 -3.57
CA VAL A 115 2.65 7.55 -5.03
C VAL A 115 2.12 6.32 -5.77
N GLY A 116 2.52 5.12 -5.37
CA GLY A 116 2.09 3.89 -6.01
C GLY A 116 0.58 3.65 -5.92
N THR A 117 -0.03 4.00 -4.78
CA THR A 117 -1.48 3.92 -4.58
C THR A 117 -2.23 4.94 -5.46
N LEU A 118 -1.72 6.17 -5.55
CA LEU A 118 -2.29 7.20 -6.42
C LEU A 118 -2.18 6.82 -7.91
N LEU A 119 -1.06 6.25 -8.34
CA LEU A 119 -0.90 5.75 -9.71
C LEU A 119 -1.94 4.66 -10.05
N HIS A 120 -2.22 3.77 -9.10
CA HIS A 120 -3.29 2.77 -9.25
C HIS A 120 -4.66 3.43 -9.37
N ALA A 121 -4.98 4.39 -8.50
CA ALA A 121 -6.23 5.14 -8.56
C ALA A 121 -6.40 5.85 -9.93
N PHE A 122 -5.40 6.63 -10.36
CA PHE A 122 -5.44 7.36 -11.63
C PHE A 122 -5.50 6.45 -12.86
N SER A 123 -4.92 5.25 -12.79
CA SER A 123 -5.06 4.26 -13.87
C SER A 123 -6.51 3.78 -14.08
N GLY A 124 -7.39 3.96 -13.07
CA GLY A 124 -8.78 3.49 -13.08
C GLY A 124 -9.86 4.55 -13.36
N VAL A 125 -9.62 5.84 -13.10
CA VAL A 125 -10.65 6.90 -13.10
C VAL A 125 -11.36 7.15 -14.44
N ARG A 126 -10.78 6.80 -15.60
CA ARG A 126 -11.41 7.04 -16.92
C ARG A 126 -12.10 5.83 -17.58
N ALA A 127 -11.82 4.60 -17.14
CA ALA A 127 -12.45 3.41 -17.72
C ALA A 127 -13.97 3.33 -17.44
N GLY A 128 -14.42 3.88 -16.31
CA GLY A 128 -15.85 3.95 -15.98
C GLY A 128 -16.64 4.91 -16.87
N ARG A 129 -16.04 6.04 -17.27
CA ARG A 129 -16.70 7.07 -18.10
C ARG A 129 -16.90 6.63 -19.55
N GLU A 130 -15.88 6.04 -20.16
CA GLU A 130 -15.94 5.53 -21.54
C GLU A 130 -17.02 4.44 -21.69
N THR A 131 -17.18 3.58 -20.67
CA THR A 131 -18.19 2.51 -20.70
C THR A 131 -19.62 3.04 -20.55
N VAL A 132 -19.81 4.12 -19.78
CA VAL A 132 -21.13 4.75 -19.58
C VAL A 132 -21.57 5.52 -20.82
N GLU A 133 -20.66 6.29 -21.45
CA GLU A 133 -20.97 7.04 -22.68
C GLU A 133 -21.33 6.10 -23.85
N LEU A 134 -20.63 4.97 -24.00
CA LEU A 134 -20.93 4.00 -25.06
C LEU A 134 -22.31 3.34 -24.89
N LYS A 135 -22.69 3.01 -23.64
CA LYS A 135 -24.02 2.48 -23.35
C LYS A 135 -25.13 3.50 -23.58
N GLN A 136 -24.91 4.77 -23.24
CA GLN A 136 -25.87 5.83 -23.54
C GLN A 136 -26.08 6.00 -25.04
N LYS A 137 -24.99 6.01 -25.83
CA LYS A 137 -25.10 6.11 -27.30
C LYS A 137 -25.83 4.93 -27.93
N GLN A 138 -25.62 3.70 -27.43
CA GLN A 138 -26.36 2.54 -27.93
C GLN A 138 -27.85 2.63 -27.62
N ASN A 139 -28.22 3.03 -26.40
CA ASN A 139 -29.62 3.20 -26.03
C ASN A 139 -30.31 4.31 -26.83
N GLU A 140 -29.61 5.42 -27.13
CA GLU A 140 -30.18 6.49 -27.97
C GLU A 140 -30.49 6.02 -29.39
N VAL A 141 -29.62 5.17 -29.98
CA VAL A 141 -29.85 4.61 -31.33
C VAL A 141 -31.05 3.66 -31.35
N GLU A 142 -31.19 2.81 -30.32
CA GLU A 142 -32.28 1.82 -30.21
C GLU A 142 -33.66 2.47 -29.94
N LEU A 143 -33.69 3.72 -29.47
CA LEU A 143 -34.92 4.49 -29.22
C LEU A 143 -35.39 5.30 -30.45
N THR A 144 -34.56 5.40 -31.49
CA THR A 144 -34.87 6.16 -32.72
C THR A 144 -35.28 5.29 -33.92
N ASP A 145 -35.24 3.97 -33.78
CA ASP A 145 -35.73 2.96 -34.75
C ASP A 145 -37.08 2.38 -34.33
#